data_AF-A0A1I3I6Y0-F1
#
_entry.id   AF-A0A1I3I6Y0-F1
#
_cell.length_a   1.000
_cell.length_b   1.000
_cell.length_c   1.000
_cell.angle_alpha   90.00
_cell.angle_beta   90.00
_cell.angle_gamma   90.00
#
_symmetry.space_group_name_H-M   'P 1'
#
loop_
_entity.id
_entity.type
_entity.pdbx_description
1 polymer ?
#
loop_
_entity_poly.entity_id
_entity_poly.type
_entity_poly.pdbx_seq_one_letter_code
_entity_poly.pdbx_strand_id
1 'polypeptide(L)'
;MLSETWRRRRRDVLRFVTRAPAPGFVRVDKDDHIHTLTAALRATELEAERDTQEASLRGLHAEAAARARGLRAAALLVERTRGTEVVFNELEVAGLMADLPARADALLDQDAFLAALDEHIWTRRLSAITTNA
;
A
#
# COMPACT_ATOMS: atom_id res chain seq x y z
N MET A 1 5.06 -63.54 -49.69
CA MET A 1 3.96 -63.69 -48.71
C MET A 1 4.49 -63.31 -47.32
N LEU A 2 4.18 -62.12 -46.81
CA LEU A 2 4.54 -61.74 -45.43
C LEU A 2 3.60 -62.48 -44.47
N SER A 3 4.18 -63.28 -43.58
CA SER A 3 3.48 -64.11 -42.62
C SER A 3 2.57 -63.28 -41.71
N GLU A 4 1.40 -63.84 -41.41
CA GLU A 4 0.30 -63.22 -40.66
C GLU A 4 0.72 -62.78 -39.23
N THR A 5 1.79 -63.38 -38.71
CA THR A 5 2.45 -63.02 -37.45
C THR A 5 3.10 -61.63 -37.51
N TRP A 6 3.64 -61.21 -38.65
CA TRP A 6 4.25 -59.88 -38.81
C TRP A 6 3.20 -58.77 -38.83
N ARG A 7 2.02 -59.04 -39.42
CA ARG A 7 0.90 -58.10 -39.44
C ARG A 7 0.26 -57.94 -38.06
N ARG A 8 0.12 -59.03 -37.27
CA ARG A 8 -0.39 -58.96 -35.89
C ARG A 8 0.55 -58.17 -34.98
N ARG A 9 1.86 -58.41 -35.05
CA ARG A 9 2.85 -57.72 -34.20
C ARG A 9 2.86 -56.20 -34.44
N ARG A 10 2.79 -55.74 -35.70
CA ARG A 10 2.67 -54.29 -36.00
C ARG A 10 1.35 -53.68 -35.50
N ARG A 11 0.25 -54.44 -35.57
CA ARG A 11 -1.07 -53.96 -35.13
C ARG A 11 -1.15 -53.82 -33.61
N ASP A 12 -0.47 -54.68 -32.86
CA ASP A 12 -0.38 -54.58 -31.39
C ASP A 12 0.56 -53.47 -30.93
N VAL A 13 1.69 -53.23 -31.62
CA VAL A 13 2.57 -52.10 -31.33
C VAL A 13 1.88 -50.75 -31.59
N LEU A 14 1.06 -50.65 -32.64
CA LEU A 14 0.28 -49.44 -32.93
C LEU A 14 -0.88 -49.19 -31.95
N ARG A 15 -1.34 -50.21 -31.20
CA ARG A 15 -2.41 -50.07 -30.20
C ARG A 15 -1.94 -49.51 -28.86
N PHE A 16 -0.65 -49.53 -28.57
CA PHE A 16 -0.11 -49.02 -27.31
C PHE A 16 0.00 -47.49 -27.27
N VAL A 17 0.04 -46.82 -28.42
CA VAL A 17 0.28 -45.36 -28.48
C VAL A 17 -1.00 -44.53 -28.28
N THR A 18 -2.18 -45.12 -28.50
CA THR A 18 -3.47 -44.38 -28.55
C THR A 18 -4.49 -44.81 -27.49
N ARG A 19 -4.04 -45.24 -26.29
CA ARG A 19 -4.97 -45.42 -25.16
C ARG A 19 -5.57 -44.05 -24.80
N ALA A 20 -6.83 -43.81 -25.17
CA ALA A 20 -7.57 -42.64 -24.73
C ALA A 20 -7.49 -42.53 -23.19
N PRO A 21 -7.40 -41.31 -22.63
CA PRO A 21 -7.39 -41.16 -21.19
C PRO A 21 -8.65 -41.77 -20.57
N ALA A 22 -8.55 -42.22 -19.32
CA ALA A 22 -9.71 -42.69 -18.58
C ALA A 22 -10.78 -41.59 -18.53
N PRO A 23 -12.08 -41.95 -18.46
CA PRO A 23 -13.15 -40.97 -18.34
C PRO A 23 -12.89 -40.01 -17.16
N GLY A 24 -12.98 -38.69 -17.41
CA GLY A 24 -12.67 -37.65 -16.43
C GLY A 24 -11.21 -37.18 -16.41
N PHE A 25 -10.32 -37.78 -17.21
CA PHE A 25 -8.92 -37.37 -17.31
C PHE A 25 -8.62 -36.77 -18.67
N VAL A 26 -7.78 -35.73 -18.70
CA VAL A 26 -7.30 -35.08 -19.93
C VAL A 26 -5.82 -35.41 -20.09
N ARG A 27 -5.39 -35.74 -21.31
CA ARG A 27 -3.97 -35.82 -21.65
C ARG A 27 -3.48 -34.40 -21.92
N VAL A 28 -2.50 -33.97 -21.14
CA VAL A 28 -1.78 -32.72 -21.39
C VAL A 28 -0.39 -33.10 -21.87
N ASP A 29 0.09 -32.44 -22.92
CA ASP A 29 1.46 -32.63 -23.35
C ASP A 29 2.42 -32.18 -22.23
N LYS A 30 3.55 -32.86 -22.09
CA LYS A 30 4.51 -32.52 -21.03
C LYS A 30 5.02 -31.09 -21.20
N ASP A 31 5.25 -30.65 -22.44
CA ASP A 31 5.77 -29.33 -22.72
C ASP A 31 4.70 -28.26 -22.43
N ASP A 32 3.43 -28.54 -22.77
CA ASP A 32 2.29 -27.70 -22.39
C ASP A 32 2.14 -27.58 -20.87
N HIS A 33 2.32 -28.69 -20.14
CA HIS A 33 2.26 -28.70 -18.68
C HIS A 33 3.40 -27.88 -18.05
N ILE A 34 4.62 -28.05 -18.54
CA ILE A 34 5.78 -27.26 -18.09
C ILE A 34 5.55 -25.78 -18.36
N HIS A 35 5.10 -25.42 -19.57
CA HIS A 35 4.81 -24.03 -19.93
C HIS A 35 3.75 -23.42 -18.99
N THR A 36 2.69 -24.18 -18.68
CA THR A 36 1.63 -23.73 -17.76
C THR A 36 2.18 -23.47 -16.35
N LEU A 37 3.02 -24.37 -15.83
CA LEU A 37 3.64 -24.19 -14.51
C LEU A 37 4.59 -22.99 -14.48
N THR A 38 5.39 -22.79 -15.52
CA THR A 38 6.29 -21.63 -15.63
C THR A 38 5.50 -20.32 -15.71
N ALA A 39 4.40 -20.30 -16.46
CA ALA A 39 3.53 -19.13 -16.54
C ALA A 39 2.86 -18.83 -15.19
N ALA A 40 2.42 -19.86 -14.47
CA ALA A 40 1.83 -19.70 -13.14
C ALA A 40 2.85 -19.14 -12.12
N LEU A 41 4.07 -19.66 -12.11
CA LEU A 41 5.15 -19.13 -11.26
C LEU A 41 5.43 -17.66 -11.57
N ARG A 42 5.58 -17.32 -12.85
CA ARG A 42 5.81 -15.93 -13.26
C ARG A 42 4.64 -15.01 -12.89
N ALA A 43 3.40 -15.48 -12.98
CA ALA A 43 2.24 -14.71 -12.54
C ALA A 43 2.31 -14.41 -11.03
N THR A 44 2.66 -15.41 -10.21
CA THR A 44 2.80 -15.21 -8.76
C THR A 44 3.93 -14.24 -8.40
N GLU A 45 5.05 -14.28 -9.13
CA GLU A 45 6.15 -13.33 -8.95
C GLU A 45 5.72 -11.90 -9.27
N LEU A 46 5.00 -11.70 -10.38
CA LEU A 46 4.47 -10.39 -10.77
C LEU A 46 3.41 -9.85 -9.81
N GLU A 47 2.58 -10.72 -9.23
CA GLU A 47 1.63 -10.33 -8.19
C GLU A 47 2.34 -9.85 -6.92
N ALA A 48 3.37 -10.57 -6.48
CA ALA A 48 4.18 -10.16 -5.33
C ALA A 48 4.91 -8.82 -5.58
N GLU A 49 5.44 -8.63 -6.79
CA GLU A 49 6.06 -7.37 -7.18
C GLU A 49 5.05 -6.22 -7.19
N ARG A 50 3.86 -6.42 -7.76
CA ARG A 50 2.78 -5.44 -7.75
C ARG A 50 2.40 -5.05 -6.33
N ASP A 51 2.22 -6.02 -5.44
CA ASP A 51 1.81 -5.76 -4.05
C ASP A 51 2.88 -4.95 -3.30
N THR A 52 4.15 -5.23 -3.57
CA THR A 52 5.29 -4.48 -3.03
C THR A 52 5.31 -3.04 -3.56
N GLN A 53 5.08 -2.86 -4.86
CA GLN A 53 5.00 -1.53 -5.48
C GLN A 53 3.81 -0.73 -4.96
N GLU A 54 2.64 -1.36 -4.80
CA GLU A 54 1.45 -0.72 -4.28
C GLU A 54 1.62 -0.30 -2.81
N ALA A 55 2.22 -1.16 -1.98
CA ALA A 55 2.58 -0.80 -0.61
C ALA A 55 3.55 0.39 -0.57
N SER A 56 4.54 0.40 -1.46
CA SER A 56 5.51 1.49 -1.58
C SER A 56 4.85 2.81 -1.98
N LEU A 57 3.96 2.78 -2.97
CA LEU A 57 3.21 3.95 -3.42
C LEU A 57 2.30 4.50 -2.32
N ARG A 58 1.59 3.62 -1.59
CA ARG A 58 0.76 4.02 -0.45
C ARG A 58 1.60 4.69 0.64
N GLY A 59 2.78 4.15 0.94
CA GLY A 59 3.74 4.76 1.88
C GLY A 59 4.17 6.16 1.44
N LEU A 60 4.60 6.32 0.19
CA LEU A 60 5.00 7.62 -0.36
C LEU A 60 3.86 8.65 -0.33
N HIS A 61 2.64 8.23 -0.67
CA HIS A 61 1.47 9.11 -0.61
C HIS A 61 1.14 9.54 0.83
N ALA A 62 1.22 8.62 1.80
CA ALA A 62 1.01 8.93 3.21
C ALA A 62 2.06 9.92 3.74
N GLU A 63 3.34 9.72 3.39
CA GLU A 63 4.42 10.64 3.75
C GLU A 63 4.23 12.02 3.11
N ALA A 64 3.89 12.07 1.83
CA ALA A 64 3.64 13.32 1.12
C ALA A 64 2.46 14.09 1.75
N ALA A 65 1.37 13.40 2.09
CA ALA A 65 0.22 13.99 2.78
C ALA A 65 0.60 14.51 4.17
N ALA A 66 1.37 13.74 4.95
CA ALA A 66 1.85 14.17 6.26
C ALA A 66 2.74 15.42 6.17
N ARG A 67 3.66 15.46 5.19
CA ARG A 67 4.51 16.65 4.95
C ARG A 67 3.67 17.87 4.55
N ALA A 68 2.71 17.71 3.65
CA ALA A 68 1.82 18.80 3.24
C ALA A 68 1.00 19.34 4.42
N ARG A 69 0.48 18.44 5.27
CA ARG A 69 -0.22 18.81 6.51
C ARG A 69 0.68 19.60 7.47
N GLY A 70 1.89 19.11 7.73
CA GLY A 70 2.85 19.78 8.62
C GLY A 70 3.23 21.18 8.11
N LEU A 71 3.51 21.32 6.81
CA LEU A 71 3.78 22.63 6.21
C LEU A 71 2.59 23.59 6.33
N ARG A 72 1.37 23.10 6.12
CA ARG A 72 0.16 23.91 6.26
C ARG A 72 -0.07 24.34 7.71
N ALA A 73 0.09 23.44 8.66
CA ALA A 73 -0.06 23.72 10.08
C ALA A 73 0.99 24.73 10.56
N ALA A 74 2.25 24.60 10.11
CA ALA A 74 3.30 25.58 10.40
C ALA A 74 2.98 26.98 9.84
N ALA A 75 2.45 27.06 8.62
CA ALA A 75 2.01 28.33 8.04
C ALA A 75 0.89 28.98 8.87
N LEU A 76 -0.12 28.19 9.29
CA LEU A 76 -1.21 28.68 10.14
C LEU A 76 -0.72 29.11 11.52
N LEU A 77 0.23 28.38 12.12
CA LEU A 77 0.85 28.76 13.38
C LEU A 77 1.49 30.14 13.28
N VAL A 78 2.32 30.37 12.26
CA VAL A 78 3.01 31.66 12.06
C VAL A 78 2.00 32.78 11.80
N GLU A 79 0.98 32.53 10.97
CA GLU A 79 -0.06 33.49 10.67
C GLU A 79 -0.85 33.88 11.92
N ARG A 80 -1.25 32.88 12.72
CA ARG A 80 -2.11 33.08 13.89
C ARG A 80 -1.39 33.67 15.09
N THR A 81 -0.10 33.39 15.24
CA THR A 81 0.74 33.95 16.31
C THR A 81 1.27 35.34 15.99
N ARG A 82 1.13 35.79 14.73
CA ARG A 82 1.51 37.13 14.33
C ARG A 82 0.69 38.16 15.11
N GLY A 83 1.36 38.91 15.99
CA GLY A 83 0.75 39.96 16.80
C GLY A 83 0.05 39.46 18.07
N THR A 84 0.19 38.19 18.44
CA THR A 84 -0.39 37.70 19.70
C THR A 84 0.53 37.84 20.92
N GLU A 85 1.77 38.30 20.74
CA GLU A 85 2.87 38.33 21.74
C GLU A 85 3.24 36.95 22.34
N VAL A 86 2.61 35.87 21.87
CA VAL A 86 2.87 34.50 22.31
C VAL A 86 3.97 33.89 21.45
N VAL A 87 5.07 33.51 22.08
CA VAL A 87 6.17 32.77 21.45
C VAL A 87 6.06 31.30 21.84
N PHE A 88 6.21 30.41 20.88
CA PHE A 88 6.29 28.96 21.08
C PHE A 88 7.75 28.52 21.02
N ASN A 89 8.15 27.63 21.91
CA ASN A 89 9.44 26.96 21.79
C ASN A 89 9.34 25.75 20.83
N GLU A 90 10.49 25.19 20.46
CA GLU A 90 10.56 24.08 19.49
C GLU A 90 9.79 22.84 19.95
N LEU A 91 9.79 22.53 21.25
CA LEU A 91 9.12 21.35 21.80
C LEU A 91 7.60 21.49 21.75
N GLU A 92 7.09 22.69 21.99
CA GLU A 92 5.66 23.00 21.91
C GLU A 92 5.16 22.97 20.47
N VAL A 93 5.95 23.51 19.54
CA VAL A 93 5.66 23.38 18.11
C VAL A 93 5.66 21.90 17.73
N ALA A 94 6.64 21.11 18.19
CA ALA A 94 6.66 19.67 17.93
C ALA A 94 5.42 18.96 18.51
N GLY A 95 4.98 19.32 19.72
CA GLY A 95 3.76 18.77 20.32
C GLY A 95 2.50 19.11 19.54
N LEU A 96 2.31 20.38 19.18
CA LEU A 96 1.18 20.83 18.36
C LEU A 96 1.17 20.18 16.96
N MET A 97 2.35 19.91 16.40
CA MET A 97 2.51 19.27 15.09
C MET A 97 2.46 17.73 15.15
N ALA A 98 2.58 17.12 16.34
CA ALA A 98 2.47 15.67 16.48
C ALA A 98 1.00 15.22 16.40
N ASP A 99 0.10 15.96 17.05
CA ASP A 99 -1.33 15.66 17.12
C ASP A 99 -2.13 16.51 16.12
N LEU A 100 -1.68 16.55 14.86
CA LEU A 100 -2.40 17.30 13.82
C LEU A 100 -3.74 16.64 13.50
N PRO A 101 -4.89 17.30 13.76
CA PRO A 101 -6.19 16.76 13.42
C PRO A 101 -6.29 16.62 11.90
N ALA A 102 -6.71 15.44 11.44
CA ALA A 102 -6.84 15.12 10.03
C ALA A 102 -8.29 14.79 9.69
N ARG A 103 -8.73 15.25 8.52
CA ARG A 103 -10.00 14.85 7.92
C ARG A 103 -9.88 13.46 7.28
N ALA A 104 -11.00 12.90 6.84
CA ALA A 104 -11.07 11.58 6.20
C ALA A 104 -10.25 11.48 4.89
N ASP A 105 -9.94 12.61 4.26
CA ASP A 105 -9.07 12.73 3.08
C ASP A 105 -7.57 12.85 3.41
N ALA A 106 -7.20 12.65 4.68
CA ALA A 106 -5.85 12.82 5.22
C ALA A 106 -5.27 14.24 5.05
N LEU A 107 -6.12 15.25 4.82
CA LEU A 107 -5.74 16.66 4.88
C LEU A 107 -5.88 17.21 6.30
N LEU A 108 -5.23 18.35 6.53
CA LEU A 108 -5.29 19.04 7.83
C LEU A 108 -6.72 19.54 8.05
N ASP A 109 -7.32 19.17 9.18
CA ASP A 109 -8.54 19.80 9.62
C ASP A 109 -8.23 21.17 10.21
N GLN A 110 -8.27 22.20 9.36
CA GLN A 110 -7.82 23.54 9.72
C GLN A 110 -8.63 24.12 10.88
N ASP A 111 -9.94 23.87 10.91
CA ASP A 111 -10.83 24.42 11.93
C ASP A 111 -10.52 23.81 13.31
N ALA A 112 -10.36 22.49 13.37
CA ALA A 112 -9.96 21.80 14.59
C ALA A 112 -8.56 22.21 15.07
N PHE A 113 -7.61 22.35 14.14
CA PHE A 113 -6.25 22.78 14.46
C PHE A 113 -6.22 24.22 15.01
N LEU A 114 -6.94 25.14 14.37
CA LEU A 114 -7.02 26.53 14.80
C LEU A 114 -7.73 26.67 16.16
N ALA A 115 -8.77 25.87 16.42
CA ALA A 115 -9.43 25.85 17.72
C ALA A 115 -8.47 25.42 18.84
N ALA A 116 -7.70 24.34 18.62
CA ALA A 116 -6.69 23.88 19.58
C ALA A 116 -5.57 24.92 19.77
N LEU A 117 -5.12 25.56 18.69
CA LEU A 117 -4.11 26.61 18.75
C LEU A 117 -4.60 27.83 19.54
N ASP A 118 -5.84 28.27 19.30
CA ASP A 118 -6.44 29.41 20.00
C ASP A 118 -6.61 29.12 21.49
N GLU A 119 -6.98 27.89 21.86
CA GLU A 119 -7.04 27.45 23.27
C GLU A 119 -5.67 27.53 23.95
N HIS A 120 -4.60 27.09 23.26
CA HIS A 120 -3.23 27.20 23.76
C HIS A 120 -2.77 28.65 23.92
N ILE A 121 -3.04 29.51 22.94
CA ILE A 121 -2.74 30.94 23.01
C ILE A 121 -3.48 31.59 24.18
N TRP A 122 -4.77 31.26 24.35
CA TRP A 122 -5.60 31.78 25.43
C TRP A 122 -5.07 31.37 26.81
N THR A 123 -4.78 30.07 26.99
CA THR A 123 -4.27 29.52 28.25
C THR A 123 -2.98 30.21 28.66
N ARG A 124 -2.05 30.44 27.72
CA ARG A 124 -0.80 31.17 28.00
C ARG A 124 -1.02 32.59 28.44
N ARG A 125 -1.92 33.31 27.75
CA ARG A 125 -2.23 34.70 28.11
C ARG A 125 -2.81 34.80 29.51
N LEU A 126 -3.71 33.87 29.88
CA LEU A 126 -4.25 33.80 31.25
C LEU A 126 -3.16 33.53 32.27
N SER A 127 -2.27 32.55 32.03
CA SER A 127 -1.16 32.25 32.95
C SER A 127 -0.26 33.47 33.15
N ALA A 128 0.08 34.18 32.08
CA ALA A 128 0.91 35.40 32.15
C ALA A 128 0.26 36.53 32.97
N ILE A 129 -1.07 36.66 32.93
CA ILE A 129 -1.80 37.63 33.76
C ILE A 129 -1.75 37.23 35.23
N THR A 130 -1.95 35.94 35.54
CA THR A 130 -1.96 35.45 36.93
C THR A 130 -0.57 35.44 37.60
N THR A 131 0.52 35.37 36.84
CA THR A 131 1.89 35.41 37.39
C THR A 131 2.35 36.83 37.75
N ASN A 132 1.73 37.86 37.18
CA ASN A 132 2.06 39.26 37.42
C ASN A 132 1.14 39.97 38.43
N ALA A 133 0.20 39.23 39.05
CA ALA A 133 -0.72 39.72 40.07
C ALA A 133 -0.29 39.21 41.46
#